data_AF-A0A523D852-F1
#
_entry.id   AF-A0A523D852-F1
#
_cell.length_a   1.000
_cell.length_b   1.000
_cell.length_c   1.000
_cell.angle_alpha   90.00
_cell.angle_beta   90.00
_cell.angle_gamma   90.00
#
_symmetry.space_group_name_H-M   'P 1'
#
loop_
_entity.id
_entity.type
_entity.pdbx_description
1 polymer ?
#
loop_
_entity_poly.entity_id
_entity_poly.type
_entity_poly.pdbx_seq_one_letter_code
_entity_poly.pdbx_strand_id
1 'polypeptide(L)'
;MKERKSVPRKEKLSKELLRLKKKTSWSWERVCHEFHRVMGHEGPSDTTLFRYAKGKGKRPNVVIERYVREAIRKITVELSEKQKRKA
;
A
#
# COMPACT_ATOMS: atom_id res chain seq x y z
N MET A 1 16.93 -0.73 31.79
CA MET A 1 16.22 -1.34 30.64
C MET A 1 14.74 -1.00 30.74
N LYS A 2 14.16 -0.32 29.74
CA LYS A 2 12.70 -0.20 29.60
C LYS A 2 12.34 -0.62 28.19
N GLU A 3 11.92 -1.86 28.03
CA GLU A 3 11.21 -2.35 26.86
C GLU A 3 9.93 -1.51 26.69
N ARG A 4 10.01 -0.46 25.85
CA ARG A 4 8.82 0.20 25.35
C ARG A 4 8.28 -0.69 24.24
N LYS A 5 7.44 -1.68 24.60
CA LYS A 5 6.54 -2.37 23.67
C LYS A 5 5.72 -1.30 22.97
N SER A 6 6.19 -0.92 21.79
CA SER A 6 5.61 0.13 20.98
C SER A 6 4.37 -0.46 20.35
N VAL A 7 3.21 -0.19 20.95
CA VAL A 7 1.90 -0.41 20.33
C VAL A 7 2.03 0.03 18.87
N PRO A 8 1.71 -0.80 17.85
CA PRO A 8 1.89 -0.41 16.47
C PRO A 8 0.92 0.74 16.20
N ARG A 9 1.45 1.95 16.32
CA ARG A 9 0.76 3.21 16.07
C ARG A 9 0.27 3.09 14.63
N LYS A 10 -1.04 2.88 14.42
CA LYS A 10 -1.66 2.66 13.10
C LYS A 10 -0.90 3.48 12.05
N GLU A 11 -0.07 2.80 11.25
CA GLU A 11 0.84 3.50 10.34
C GLU A 11 -0.07 4.27 9.36
N LYS A 12 0.26 5.54 9.09
CA LYS A 12 -0.55 6.32 8.15
C LYS A 12 -0.47 5.63 6.79
N LEU A 13 -1.61 5.47 6.11
CA LEU A 13 -1.71 4.84 4.79
C LEU A 13 -0.68 5.37 3.78
N SER A 14 -0.38 6.66 3.87
CA SER A 14 0.65 7.32 3.06
C SER A 14 2.03 6.69 3.22
N LYS A 15 2.43 6.30 4.44
CA LYS A 15 3.70 5.63 4.70
C LYS A 15 3.71 4.20 4.16
N GLU A 16 2.60 3.48 4.31
CA GLU A 16 2.46 2.11 3.78
C GLU A 16 2.60 2.11 2.25
N LEU A 17 1.91 3.03 1.56
CA LEU A 17 2.01 3.25 0.11
C LEU A 17 3.45 3.57 -0.33
N LEU A 18 4.11 4.50 0.36
CA LEU A 18 5.48 4.90 0.03
C LEU A 18 6.49 3.76 0.25
N ARG A 19 6.32 2.98 1.33
CA ARG A 19 7.16 1.80 1.59
C ARG A 19 6.99 0.74 0.51
N LEU A 20 5.75 0.44 0.10
CA LEU A 20 5.50 -0.50 -0.97
C LEU A 20 6.20 -0.05 -2.26
N LYS A 21 5.96 1.20 -2.68
CA LYS A 21 6.57 1.77 -3.88
C LYS A 21 8.11 1.72 -3.83
N LYS A 22 8.71 2.00 -2.67
CA LYS A 22 10.17 1.94 -2.49
C LYS A 22 10.70 0.51 -2.54
N LYS A 23 9.97 -0.46 -1.96
CA LYS A 23 10.34 -1.88 -1.96
C LYS A 23 10.30 -2.48 -3.36
N THR A 24 9.33 -2.07 -4.16
CA THR A 24 9.12 -2.61 -5.51
C THR A 24 9.76 -1.78 -6.61
N SER A 25 10.17 -0.55 -6.31
CA SER A 25 10.64 0.45 -7.29
C SER A 25 9.64 0.71 -8.42
N TRP A 26 8.34 0.53 -8.17
CA TRP A 26 7.30 0.72 -9.19
C TRP A 26 6.92 2.20 -9.41
N SER A 27 6.45 2.51 -10.62
CA SER A 27 5.74 3.76 -10.93
C SER A 27 4.33 3.74 -10.32
N TRP A 28 3.68 4.91 -10.21
CA TRP A 28 2.30 4.97 -9.68
C TRP A 28 1.29 4.26 -10.59
N GLU A 29 1.48 4.33 -11.90
CA GLU A 29 0.68 3.59 -12.88
C GLU A 29 0.82 2.08 -12.65
N ARG A 30 2.05 1.59 -12.44
CA ARG A 30 2.29 0.18 -12.16
C ARG A 30 1.71 -0.24 -10.81
N VAL A 31 1.82 0.59 -9.78
CA VAL A 31 1.17 0.32 -8.48
C VAL A 31 -0.35 0.24 -8.66
N CYS A 32 -0.95 1.15 -9.41
CA CYS A 32 -2.39 1.14 -9.71
C CYS A 32 -2.81 -0.14 -10.42
N HIS A 33 -2.09 -0.52 -11.47
CA HIS A 33 -2.37 -1.74 -12.22
C HIS A 33 -2.25 -2.99 -11.34
N GLU A 34 -1.21 -3.07 -10.51
CA GLU A 34 -1.05 -4.20 -9.58
C GLU A 34 -2.14 -4.23 -8.52
N PHE A 35 -2.62 -3.06 -8.07
CA PHE A 35 -3.73 -2.96 -7.13
C PHE A 35 -5.02 -3.52 -7.74
N HIS A 36 -5.35 -3.12 -8.97
CA HIS A 36 -6.52 -3.65 -9.68
C HIS A 36 -6.36 -5.16 -9.90
N ARG A 37 -5.15 -5.63 -10.27
CA ARG A 37 -4.88 -7.05 -10.47
C ARG A 37 -5.11 -7.89 -9.22
N VAL A 38 -4.58 -7.50 -8.05
CA VAL A 38 -4.73 -8.29 -6.81
C VAL A 38 -6.12 -8.18 -6.19
N MET A 39 -6.84 -7.10 -6.49
CA MET A 39 -8.20 -6.89 -5.99
C MET A 39 -9.26 -7.51 -6.89
N GLY A 40 -8.95 -7.73 -8.18
CA GLY A 40 -9.87 -8.30 -9.17
C GLY A 40 -10.96 -7.33 -9.64
N HIS A 41 -10.85 -6.04 -9.31
CA HIS A 41 -11.76 -4.99 -9.73
C HIS A 41 -11.05 -3.64 -9.79
N GLU A 42 -11.62 -2.69 -10.51
CA GLU A 42 -11.09 -1.33 -10.58
C GLU A 42 -11.25 -0.60 -9.25
N GLY A 43 -10.22 0.18 -8.92
CA GLY A 43 -10.12 0.95 -7.70
C GLY A 43 -9.62 2.37 -7.95
N PRO A 44 -8.97 3.02 -6.97
CA PRO A 44 -8.47 4.38 -7.12
C PRO A 44 -7.42 4.47 -8.24
N SER A 45 -7.46 5.56 -9.00
CA SER A 45 -6.45 5.85 -10.03
C SER A 45 -5.06 6.09 -9.44
N ASP A 46 -4.03 5.97 -10.27
CA ASP A 46 -2.63 6.29 -9.97
C ASP A 46 -2.47 7.70 -9.36
N THR A 47 -3.19 8.69 -9.90
CA THR A 47 -3.19 10.06 -9.40
C THR A 47 -3.83 10.14 -8.01
N THR A 48 -4.87 9.36 -7.76
CA THR A 48 -5.50 9.25 -6.44
C THR A 48 -4.52 8.64 -5.44
N LEU A 49 -3.86 7.54 -5.79
CA LEU A 49 -2.81 6.91 -4.98
C LEU A 49 -1.67 7.88 -4.65
N PHE A 50 -1.21 8.65 -5.64
CA PHE A 50 -0.19 9.67 -5.44
C PHE A 50 -0.63 10.78 -4.46
N ARG A 51 -1.88 11.26 -4.57
CA ARG A 51 -2.43 12.25 -3.63
C ARG A 51 -2.51 11.71 -2.20
N TYR A 52 -2.90 10.44 -2.03
CA TYR A 52 -2.89 9.76 -0.74
C TYR A 52 -1.47 9.62 -0.18
N ALA A 53 -0.51 9.23 -1.00
CA ALA A 53 0.90 9.14 -0.61
C ALA A 53 1.48 10.50 -0.18
N LYS A 54 1.10 11.59 -0.86
CA LYS A 54 1.48 12.96 -0.49
C LYS A 54 0.70 13.55 0.67
N GLY A 55 -0.32 12.87 1.20
CA GLY A 55 -1.19 13.41 2.25
C GLY A 55 -2.02 14.63 1.80
N LYS A 56 -2.21 14.82 0.48
CA LYS A 56 -2.97 15.93 -0.11
C LYS A 56 -4.45 15.60 -0.34
N GLY A 57 -4.96 14.50 0.22
CA GLY A 57 -6.38 14.18 0.18
C GLY A 57 -7.16 15.14 1.09
N LYS A 58 -8.01 15.99 0.51
CA LYS A 58 -8.82 16.98 1.26
C LYS A 58 -9.73 16.33 2.32
N ARG A 59 -10.12 15.06 2.14
CA ARG A 59 -10.88 14.26 3.11
C ARG A 59 -10.44 12.79 3.06
N PRO A 60 -10.23 12.13 4.20
CA PRO A 60 -10.02 10.68 4.22
C PRO A 60 -11.27 9.98 3.71
N ASN A 61 -11.15 9.24 2.61
CA ASN A 61 -12.23 8.38 2.12
C ASN A 61 -11.97 6.96 2.60
N VAL A 62 -12.73 6.53 3.62
CA VAL A 62 -12.57 5.23 4.29
C VAL A 62 -12.65 4.06 3.30
N VAL A 63 -13.45 4.17 2.23
CA VAL A 63 -13.58 3.12 1.21
C VAL A 63 -12.27 2.99 0.44
N ILE A 64 -11.71 4.11 -0.02
CA ILE A 64 -10.41 4.14 -0.72
C ILE A 64 -9.29 3.68 0.21
N GLU A 65 -9.29 4.12 1.47
CA GLU A 65 -8.26 3.73 2.43
C GLU A 65 -8.28 2.21 2.70
N ARG A 66 -9.47 1.64 2.84
CA ARG A 66 -9.65 0.19 3.02
C ARG A 66 -9.17 -0.57 1.78
N TYR A 67 -9.58 -0.13 0.59
CA TYR A 67 -9.14 -0.71 -0.67
C TYR A 67 -7.60 -0.72 -0.77
N VAL A 68 -6.97 0.43 -0.53
CA VAL A 68 -5.51 0.59 -0.63
C VAL A 68 -4.79 -0.31 0.38
N ARG A 69 -5.25 -0.37 1.64
CA ARG A 69 -4.65 -1.26 2.65
C ARG A 69 -4.75 -2.73 2.25
N GLU A 70 -5.90 -3.14 1.76
CA GLU A 70 -6.11 -4.53 1.35
C GLU A 70 -5.23 -4.89 0.16
N ALA A 71 -5.14 -4.01 -0.85
CA ALA A 71 -4.26 -4.18 -1.99
C ALA A 71 -2.78 -4.27 -1.58
N ILE A 72 -2.30 -3.38 -0.69
CA ILE A 72 -0.94 -3.43 -0.14
C ILE A 72 -0.69 -4.76 0.57
N ARG A 73 -1.64 -5.23 1.38
CA ARG A 73 -1.51 -6.51 2.09
C ARG A 73 -1.39 -7.68 1.12
N LYS A 74 -2.27 -7.76 0.12
CA LYS A 74 -2.24 -8.83 -0.91
C LYS A 74 -0.94 -8.82 -1.69
N ILE A 75 -0.50 -7.66 -2.17
CA ILE A 75 0.79 -7.52 -2.89
C ILE A 75 1.96 -7.91 -1.99
N THR A 76 1.96 -7.50 -0.72
CA THR A 76 3.05 -7.82 0.20
C THR A 76 3.17 -9.33 0.42
N VAL A 77 2.04 -10.03 0.58
CA VAL A 77 2.00 -11.50 0.67
C VAL A 77 2.54 -12.12 -0.62
N GLU A 78 2.03 -11.70 -1.79
CA GLU A 78 2.45 -12.24 -3.08
C GLU A 78 3.96 -12.03 -3.34
N LEU A 79 4.49 -10.85 -3.00
CA LEU A 79 5.93 -10.56 -3.11
C LEU A 79 6.77 -11.44 -2.18
N SER A 80 6.31 -11.67 -0.95
CA SER A 80 6.97 -12.55 0.00
C SER A 80 6.95 -14.01 -0.46
N GLU A 81 5.85 -14.49 -1.03
CA GLU A 81 5.77 -15.84 -1.61
C GLU A 81 6.67 -15.98 -2.85
N LYS A 82 6.69 -14.98 -3.73
CA LYS A 82 7.59 -14.95 -4.89
C LYS A 82 9.06 -14.99 -4.49
N GLN A 83 9.44 -14.32 -3.40
CA GLN A 83 10.80 -14.36 -2.88
C GLN A 83 11.16 -15.75 -2.33
N LYS A 84 10.25 -16.40 -1.59
CA LYS A 84 10.45 -17.75 -1.06
C LYS A 84 10.58 -18.82 -2.14
N ARG A 85 9.87 -18.69 -3.26
CA ARG A 85 9.94 -19.65 -4.39
C ARG A 85 11.20 -19.51 -5.24
N LYS A 86 11.97 -18.43 -5.07
CA LYS A 86 13.22 -18.17 -5.79
C LYS A 86 14.48 -18.45 -4.95
N ALA A 87 14.31 -18.78 -3.68
CA ALA A 87 15.38 -19.17 -2.75
C ALA A 87 15.37 -20.70 -2.63
#